data_AF-D8TFX8-F1
#
_entry.id   AF-D8TFX8-F1
#
_cell.length_a   1.000
_cell.length_b   1.000
_cell.length_c   1.000
_cell.angle_alpha   90.00
_cell.angle_beta   90.00
_cell.angle_gamma   90.00
#
_symmetry.space_group_name_H-M   'P 1'
#
loop_
_entity.id
_entity.type
_entity.pdbx_description
1 polymer ?
#
loop_
_entity_poly.entity_id
_entity_poly.type
_entity_poly.pdbx_seq_one_letter_code
_entity_poly.pdbx_strand_id
1 'polypeptide(L)'
;NQAYLPKIIVVIGLSIAQLSILMLPADVANRHSCEKNLYVGACKLTLPMKQLWWAVYIIDTVLVILFAIFFYESDQEKTVTQRVKNALLWVVILLTVFCLLLGILYAVIGYANFTVRHLSSTTLAFINDFSSLNAKAPFLFSASFSLSSNVTLMCAAYMSGSLVKTTWSVRAPFPTYVITLNTIIGSILFTMFGGVGMATLPVSLIFAFKYRPKCVITRAQYVKVCDLAKCSNELKTATLGLQREERGGKKGRKFRQNVKKVQQELVFLEDDVEALNEAFPQGEKADTTVLFYLAKLVFGIFGLALSILWLLHIIVFMLANPPAFLFLNQAFIQLDSVGGLLGTTAFAIFCYYLVMSVISGEMHLGMRLLFLSIHPMK
;
A
#
# COMPACT_ATOMS: atom_id res chain seq x y z
N ASN A 1 22.78 -15.92 -12.63
CA ASN A 1 21.55 -15.58 -13.40
C ASN A 1 20.94 -14.30 -12.86
N GLN A 2 21.21 -13.15 -13.49
CA GLN A 2 20.52 -11.91 -13.15
C GLN A 2 19.16 -11.90 -13.85
N ALA A 3 18.11 -12.25 -13.10
CA ALA A 3 16.74 -12.16 -13.58
C ALA A 3 16.33 -10.68 -13.66
N TYR A 4 16.41 -10.07 -14.86
CA TYR A 4 16.03 -8.66 -15.07
C TYR A 4 14.52 -8.43 -14.99
N LEU A 5 13.71 -9.43 -15.37
CA LEU A 5 12.25 -9.32 -15.42
C LEU A 5 11.62 -9.07 -14.03
N PRO A 6 11.96 -9.80 -12.95
CA PRO A 6 11.51 -9.51 -11.59
C PRO A 6 11.91 -8.12 -11.12
N LYS A 7 13.12 -7.66 -11.45
CA LYS A 7 13.58 -6.32 -11.09
C LYS A 7 12.71 -5.24 -11.73
N ILE A 8 12.42 -5.38 -13.03
CA ILE A 8 11.53 -4.46 -13.75
C ILE A 8 10.13 -4.44 -13.11
N ILE A 9 9.60 -5.62 -12.76
CA ILE A 9 8.27 -5.73 -12.14
C ILE A 9 8.23 -5.06 -10.77
N VAL A 10 9.24 -5.30 -9.93
CA VAL A 10 9.33 -4.66 -8.61
C VAL A 10 9.41 -3.15 -8.76
N VAL A 11 10.23 -2.65 -9.68
CA VAL A 11 10.34 -1.20 -9.94
C VAL A 11 9.01 -0.61 -10.44
N ILE A 12 8.34 -1.27 -11.39
CA ILE A 12 7.05 -0.80 -11.91
C ILE A 12 5.98 -0.85 -10.80
N GLY A 13 5.90 -1.94 -10.04
CA GLY A 13 4.95 -2.11 -8.93
C GLY A 13 5.14 -1.04 -7.86
N LEU A 14 6.39 -0.81 -7.42
CA LEU A 14 6.70 0.27 -6.49
C LEU A 14 6.37 1.64 -7.06
N SER A 15 6.65 1.89 -8.35
CA SER A 15 6.31 3.16 -9.00
C SER A 15 4.79 3.40 -9.04
N ILE A 16 4.00 2.37 -9.32
CA ILE A 16 2.53 2.46 -9.33
C ILE A 16 1.99 2.70 -7.91
N ALA A 17 2.55 2.02 -6.89
CA ALA A 17 2.17 2.25 -5.51
C ALA A 17 2.43 3.71 -5.08
N GLN A 18 3.57 4.27 -5.48
CA GLN A 18 3.89 5.68 -5.25
C GLN A 18 2.95 6.63 -5.99
N LEU A 19 2.62 6.35 -7.25
CA LEU A 19 1.66 7.13 -8.02
C LEU A 19 0.26 7.09 -7.39
N SER A 20 -0.17 5.94 -6.87
CA SER A 20 -1.46 5.77 -6.20
C SER A 20 -1.61 6.67 -4.99
N ILE A 21 -0.52 6.91 -4.27
CA ILE A 21 -0.49 7.81 -3.10
C ILE A 21 -0.61 9.27 -3.53
N LEU A 22 0.13 9.69 -4.56
CA LEU A 22 0.04 11.05 -5.09
C LEU A 22 -1.31 11.34 -5.75
N MET A 23 -2.03 10.29 -6.13
CA MET A 23 -3.37 10.42 -6.70
C MET A 23 -4.41 10.89 -5.67
N LEU A 24 -4.21 10.62 -4.38
CA LEU A 24 -5.10 11.10 -3.31
C LEU A 24 -5.16 12.63 -3.19
N PRO A 25 -4.03 13.36 -3.00
CA PRO A 25 -4.06 14.81 -2.98
C PRO A 25 -4.44 15.39 -4.36
N ALA A 26 -4.10 14.69 -5.45
CA ALA A 26 -4.55 15.09 -6.78
C ALA A 26 -6.08 15.05 -6.91
N ASP A 27 -6.76 14.03 -6.38
CA ASP A 27 -8.24 13.96 -6.38
C ASP A 27 -8.86 15.05 -5.51
N VAL A 28 -8.27 15.36 -4.36
CA VAL A 28 -8.71 16.47 -3.50
C VAL A 28 -8.59 17.82 -4.23
N ALA A 29 -7.44 18.10 -4.85
CA ALA A 29 -7.23 19.31 -5.64
C ALA A 29 -8.19 19.38 -6.85
N ASN A 30 -8.48 18.24 -7.47
CA ASN A 30 -9.41 18.13 -8.58
C ASN A 30 -10.84 18.52 -8.17
N ARG A 31 -11.27 18.15 -6.95
CA ARG A 31 -12.58 18.54 -6.40
C ARG A 31 -12.66 20.03 -6.06
N HIS A 32 -11.61 20.60 -5.48
CA HIS A 32 -11.55 22.05 -5.23
C HIS A 32 -11.65 22.86 -6.52
N SER A 33 -11.10 22.34 -7.62
CA SER A 33 -11.17 22.98 -8.94
C SER A 33 -12.59 22.96 -9.56
N CYS A 34 -13.50 22.14 -9.03
CA CYS A 34 -14.91 22.05 -9.44
C CYS A 34 -15.88 22.57 -8.35
N GLU A 35 -15.41 23.38 -7.40
CA GLU A 35 -16.26 23.89 -6.33
C GLU A 35 -17.40 24.76 -6.89
N LYS A 36 -18.58 24.72 -6.24
CA LYS A 36 -19.86 25.29 -6.75
C LYS A 36 -19.81 26.80 -7.04
N ASN A 37 -18.75 27.48 -6.61
CA ASN A 37 -18.53 28.91 -6.78
C ASN A 37 -17.70 29.24 -8.05
N LEU A 38 -17.25 28.25 -8.82
CA LEU A 38 -16.48 28.43 -10.06
C LEU A 38 -17.29 28.14 -11.32
N TYR A 39 -16.90 28.79 -12.42
CA TYR A 39 -17.53 28.64 -13.74
C TYR A 39 -17.49 27.18 -14.21
N VAL A 40 -18.62 26.67 -14.71
CA VAL A 40 -18.84 25.27 -15.13
C VAL A 40 -17.78 24.77 -16.14
N GLY A 41 -17.21 25.67 -16.95
CA GLY A 41 -16.13 25.34 -17.90
C GLY A 41 -14.79 24.98 -17.26
N ALA A 42 -14.49 25.47 -16.05
CA ALA A 42 -13.26 25.12 -15.31
C ALA A 42 -13.25 23.64 -14.93
N CYS A 43 -14.42 23.07 -14.64
CA CYS A 43 -14.55 21.66 -14.28
C CYS A 43 -14.25 20.71 -15.46
N LYS A 44 -14.34 21.17 -16.73
CA LYS A 44 -14.03 20.35 -17.91
C LYS A 44 -12.53 20.13 -18.14
N LEU A 45 -11.67 20.97 -17.54
CA LEU A 45 -10.21 20.88 -17.60
C LEU A 45 -9.62 19.98 -16.50
N THR A 46 -10.48 19.41 -15.64
CA THR A 46 -10.07 18.55 -14.54
C THR A 46 -9.69 17.16 -15.02
N LEU A 47 -8.81 16.49 -14.27
CA LEU A 47 -8.37 15.15 -14.59
C LEU A 47 -9.53 14.15 -14.37
N PRO A 48 -9.73 13.15 -15.24
CA PRO A 48 -10.78 12.15 -15.07
C PRO A 48 -10.40 11.13 -13.99
N MET A 49 -10.46 11.52 -12.72
CA MET A 49 -9.98 10.73 -11.58
C MET A 49 -10.62 9.35 -11.48
N LYS A 50 -11.92 9.21 -11.80
CA LYS A 50 -12.59 7.89 -11.80
C LYS A 50 -11.94 6.89 -12.76
N GLN A 51 -11.57 7.34 -13.96
CA GLN A 51 -10.96 6.50 -14.99
C GLN A 51 -9.50 6.18 -14.62
N LEU A 52 -8.79 7.17 -14.09
CA LEU A 52 -7.42 6.98 -13.59
C LEU A 52 -7.37 5.97 -12.43
N TRP A 53 -8.33 6.02 -11.50
CA TRP A 53 -8.37 5.08 -10.37
C TRP A 53 -8.63 3.67 -10.89
N TRP A 54 -9.58 3.50 -11.81
CA TRP A 54 -9.81 2.22 -12.47
C TRP A 54 -8.56 1.70 -13.19
N ALA A 55 -7.85 2.56 -13.92
CA ALA A 55 -6.63 2.16 -14.62
C ALA A 55 -5.55 1.70 -13.64
N VAL A 56 -5.28 2.44 -12.57
CA VAL A 56 -4.29 2.08 -11.55
C VAL A 56 -4.64 0.77 -10.86
N TYR A 57 -5.89 0.56 -10.47
CA TYR A 57 -6.30 -0.69 -9.82
C TYR A 57 -6.34 -1.88 -10.77
N ILE A 58 -6.71 -1.69 -12.04
CA ILE A 58 -6.61 -2.75 -13.05
C ILE A 58 -5.15 -3.11 -13.26
N ILE A 59 -4.27 -2.12 -13.36
CA ILE A 59 -2.84 -2.35 -13.44
C ILE A 59 -2.40 -3.12 -12.20
N ASP A 60 -2.64 -2.66 -10.98
CA ASP A 60 -2.25 -3.33 -9.73
C ASP A 60 -2.74 -4.78 -9.62
N THR A 61 -3.99 -5.05 -10.02
CA THR A 61 -4.57 -6.41 -10.01
C THR A 61 -4.02 -7.31 -11.14
N VAL A 62 -3.64 -6.73 -12.28
CA VAL A 62 -3.13 -7.46 -13.45
C VAL A 62 -1.59 -7.52 -13.45
N LEU A 63 -0.88 -6.68 -12.68
CA LEU A 63 0.56 -6.49 -12.79
C LEU A 63 1.34 -7.69 -12.23
N VAL A 64 1.62 -8.64 -13.12
CA VAL A 64 2.89 -9.36 -13.33
C VAL A 64 3.44 -10.25 -12.20
N ILE A 65 2.90 -10.23 -10.97
CA ILE A 65 3.32 -11.16 -9.91
C ILE A 65 3.04 -12.61 -10.31
N LEU A 66 1.85 -12.88 -10.87
CA LEU A 66 1.45 -14.23 -11.26
C LEU A 66 2.30 -14.79 -12.40
N PHE A 67 2.56 -13.99 -13.44
CA PHE A 67 3.37 -14.44 -14.57
C PHE A 67 4.82 -14.69 -14.15
N ALA A 68 5.42 -13.79 -13.36
CA ALA A 68 6.79 -13.95 -12.91
C ALA A 68 6.95 -15.15 -11.97
N ILE A 69 6.02 -15.37 -11.03
CA ILE A 69 6.05 -16.54 -10.15
C ILE A 69 6.06 -17.83 -10.97
N PHE A 70 5.08 -18.02 -11.86
CA PHE A 70 5.00 -19.25 -12.65
C PHE A 70 6.14 -19.41 -13.66
N PHE A 71 6.67 -18.30 -14.20
CA PHE A 71 7.81 -18.33 -15.10
C PHE A 71 9.10 -18.77 -14.39
N TYR A 72 9.37 -18.26 -13.18
CA TYR A 72 10.58 -18.59 -12.41
C TYR A 72 10.47 -19.88 -11.60
N GLU A 73 9.26 -20.29 -11.23
CA GLU A 73 9.00 -21.60 -10.60
C GLU A 73 9.02 -22.75 -11.63
N SER A 74 8.90 -22.44 -12.92
CA SER A 74 9.01 -23.45 -13.97
C SER A 74 10.44 -24.03 -14.06
N ASP A 75 10.51 -25.37 -14.15
CA ASP A 75 11.75 -26.14 -14.14
C ASP A 75 12.84 -25.55 -15.05
N GLN A 76 14.04 -25.37 -14.48
CA GLN A 76 15.22 -24.82 -15.16
C GLN A 76 15.73 -25.68 -16.33
N GLU A 77 15.17 -26.88 -16.53
CA GLU A 77 15.54 -27.80 -17.61
C GLU A 77 14.72 -27.60 -18.90
N LYS A 78 13.60 -26.85 -18.86
CA LYS A 78 12.74 -26.65 -20.05
C LYS A 78 13.26 -25.54 -20.96
N THR A 79 13.00 -25.62 -22.27
CA THR A 79 13.28 -24.53 -23.21
C THR A 79 12.47 -23.27 -22.86
N VAL A 80 13.01 -22.07 -23.14
CA VAL A 80 12.37 -20.79 -22.79
C VAL A 80 10.93 -20.72 -23.33
N THR A 81 10.69 -21.17 -24.56
CA THR A 81 9.37 -21.19 -25.18
C THR A 81 8.37 -22.10 -24.46
N GLN A 82 8.82 -23.27 -23.98
CA GLN A 82 7.99 -24.17 -23.19
C GLN A 82 7.68 -23.61 -21.81
N ARG A 83 8.62 -22.87 -21.19
CA ARG A 83 8.37 -22.16 -19.92
C ARG A 83 7.32 -21.08 -20.08
N VAL A 84 7.43 -20.25 -21.12
CA VAL A 84 6.44 -19.20 -21.40
C VAL A 84 5.06 -19.81 -21.64
N LYS A 85 4.95 -20.86 -22.47
CA LYS A 85 3.67 -21.52 -22.74
C LYS A 85 3.04 -22.11 -21.47
N ASN A 86 3.85 -22.78 -20.65
CA ASN A 86 3.37 -23.37 -19.41
C ASN A 86 2.95 -22.29 -18.41
N ALA A 87 3.77 -21.25 -18.21
CA ALA A 87 3.46 -20.13 -17.32
C ALA A 87 2.17 -19.41 -17.75
N LEU A 88 2.00 -19.16 -19.05
CA LEU A 88 0.82 -18.49 -19.59
C LEU A 88 -0.46 -19.33 -19.40
N LEU A 89 -0.37 -20.65 -19.56
CA LEU A 89 -1.49 -21.56 -19.30
C LEU A 89 -1.90 -21.51 -17.82
N TRP A 90 -0.94 -21.59 -16.89
CA TRP A 90 -1.22 -21.49 -15.45
C TRP A 90 -1.80 -20.12 -15.06
N VAL A 91 -1.31 -19.04 -15.66
CA VAL A 91 -1.87 -17.70 -15.46
C VAL A 91 -3.33 -17.64 -15.90
N VAL A 92 -3.68 -18.21 -17.06
CA VAL A 92 -5.07 -18.24 -17.55
C VAL A 92 -5.98 -19.07 -16.64
N ILE A 93 -5.53 -20.24 -16.18
CA ILE A 93 -6.30 -21.08 -15.23
C ILE A 93 -6.54 -20.32 -13.92
N LEU A 94 -5.49 -19.71 -13.36
CA LEU A 94 -5.64 -18.99 -12.11
C LEU A 94 -6.55 -17.76 -12.25
N LEU A 95 -6.40 -17.01 -13.34
CA LEU A 95 -7.22 -15.84 -13.64
C LEU A 95 -8.68 -16.23 -13.82
N THR A 96 -8.98 -17.34 -14.50
CA THR A 96 -10.35 -17.84 -14.65
C THR A 96 -10.97 -18.25 -13.33
N VAL A 97 -10.24 -18.98 -12.48
CA VAL A 97 -10.71 -19.32 -11.11
C VAL A 97 -10.97 -18.06 -10.29
N PHE A 98 -10.07 -17.09 -10.34
CA PHE A 98 -10.20 -15.83 -9.61
C PHE A 98 -11.40 -15.00 -10.08
N CYS A 99 -11.57 -14.85 -11.41
CA CYS A 99 -12.72 -14.15 -11.99
C CYS A 99 -14.05 -14.84 -11.66
N LEU A 100 -14.11 -16.18 -11.69
CA LEU A 100 -15.32 -16.92 -11.30
C LEU A 100 -15.65 -16.70 -9.83
N LEU A 101 -14.65 -16.80 -8.95
CA LEU A 101 -14.84 -16.58 -7.51
C LEU A 101 -15.32 -15.15 -7.22
N LEU A 102 -14.70 -14.13 -7.81
CA LEU A 102 -15.13 -12.74 -7.69
C LEU A 102 -16.53 -12.51 -8.28
N GLY A 103 -16.85 -13.15 -9.41
CA GLY A 103 -18.16 -13.07 -10.05
C GLY A 103 -19.28 -13.63 -9.16
N ILE A 104 -19.05 -14.78 -8.53
CA ILE A 104 -19.98 -15.39 -7.57
C ILE A 104 -20.14 -14.46 -6.35
N LEU A 105 -19.04 -13.96 -5.79
CA LEU A 105 -19.07 -13.05 -4.65
C LEU A 105 -19.84 -11.76 -4.96
N TYR A 106 -19.65 -11.20 -6.16
CA TYR A 106 -20.38 -10.02 -6.63
C TYR A 106 -21.87 -10.30 -6.85
N ALA A 107 -22.22 -11.49 -7.34
CA ALA A 107 -23.61 -11.88 -7.52
C ALA A 107 -24.37 -11.95 -6.17
N VAL A 108 -23.70 -12.40 -5.10
CA VAL A 108 -24.31 -12.59 -3.77
C VAL A 108 -24.24 -11.33 -2.90
N ILE A 109 -23.11 -10.61 -2.88
CA ILE A 109 -22.79 -9.55 -1.89
C ILE A 109 -22.58 -8.17 -2.55
N GLY A 110 -22.84 -8.02 -3.86
CA GLY A 110 -22.59 -6.78 -4.62
C GLY A 110 -23.55 -5.60 -4.34
N TYR A 111 -24.22 -5.57 -3.20
CA TYR A 111 -25.21 -4.54 -2.83
C TYR A 111 -24.69 -3.68 -1.69
N ALA A 112 -24.76 -2.36 -1.87
CA ALA A 112 -24.48 -1.37 -0.82
C ALA A 112 -25.81 -0.89 -0.23
N ASN A 113 -25.95 -1.00 1.10
CA ASN A 113 -27.13 -0.57 1.83
C ASN A 113 -26.88 0.79 2.48
N PHE A 114 -27.66 1.79 2.09
CA PHE A 114 -27.62 3.13 2.66
C PHE A 114 -28.82 3.35 3.58
N THR A 115 -28.58 3.87 4.78
CA THR A 115 -29.66 4.34 5.65
C THR A 115 -30.12 5.70 5.17
N VAL A 116 -31.29 5.75 4.53
CA VAL A 116 -31.87 7.00 4.03
C VAL A 116 -33.09 7.38 4.84
N ARG A 117 -33.36 8.68 4.92
CA ARG A 117 -34.63 9.18 5.43
C ARG A 117 -35.51 9.51 4.24
N HIS A 118 -36.59 8.77 4.08
CA HIS A 118 -37.55 9.08 3.02
C HIS A 118 -38.35 10.30 3.45
N LEU A 119 -38.17 11.42 2.75
CA LEU A 119 -38.90 12.66 2.98
C LEU A 119 -39.89 12.83 1.83
N SER A 120 -41.18 12.82 2.15
CA SER A 120 -42.23 13.20 1.20
C SER A 120 -42.65 14.64 1.47
N SER A 121 -42.51 15.53 0.49
CA SER A 121 -43.13 16.85 0.51
C SER A 121 -44.15 16.96 -0.61
N THR A 122 -45.28 17.60 -0.35
CA THR A 122 -46.24 17.96 -1.38
C THR A 122 -45.64 19.07 -2.25
N THR A 123 -45.70 18.91 -3.57
CA THR A 123 -45.37 19.98 -4.50
C THR A 123 -46.60 20.88 -4.68
N LEU A 124 -46.39 22.19 -4.75
CA LEU A 124 -47.40 23.13 -5.19
C LEU A 124 -47.22 23.33 -6.70
N ALA A 125 -48.32 23.49 -7.43
CA ALA A 125 -48.26 23.88 -8.83
C ALA A 125 -47.51 25.22 -8.98
N PHE A 126 -46.79 25.40 -10.09
CA PHE A 126 -46.10 26.65 -10.36
C PHE A 126 -47.12 27.81 -10.40
N ILE A 127 -46.88 28.86 -9.60
CA ILE A 127 -47.75 30.04 -9.48
C ILE A 127 -47.00 31.25 -10.04
N ASN A 128 -47.72 32.15 -10.72
CA ASN A 128 -47.16 33.39 -11.26
C ASN A 128 -47.22 34.57 -10.28
N ASP A 129 -47.75 34.36 -9.08
CA ASP A 129 -47.87 35.37 -8.03
C ASP A 129 -46.91 35.04 -6.88
N PHE A 130 -45.93 35.92 -6.68
CA PHE A 130 -44.88 35.79 -5.67
C PHE A 130 -45.04 36.82 -4.55
N SER A 131 -46.14 37.57 -4.53
CA SER A 131 -46.40 38.65 -3.56
C SER A 131 -46.44 38.18 -2.10
N SER A 132 -46.72 36.90 -1.86
CA SER A 132 -46.74 36.29 -0.53
C SER A 132 -45.35 35.89 0.00
N LEU A 133 -44.30 35.98 -0.82
CA LEU A 133 -42.93 35.70 -0.39
C LEU A 133 -42.34 36.95 0.28
N ASN A 134 -41.84 36.80 1.50
CA ASN A 134 -41.14 37.86 2.21
C ASN A 134 -39.93 37.27 2.95
N ALA A 135 -39.01 38.11 3.45
CA ALA A 135 -37.83 37.65 4.19
C ALA A 135 -38.16 36.75 5.39
N LYS A 136 -39.39 36.85 5.93
CA LYS A 136 -39.91 36.01 7.03
C LYS A 136 -40.66 34.75 6.57
N ALA A 137 -41.03 34.65 5.29
CA ALA A 137 -41.75 33.52 4.70
C ALA A 137 -41.20 33.22 3.29
N PRO A 138 -40.05 32.53 3.19
CA PRO A 138 -39.35 32.31 1.93
C PRO A 138 -39.95 31.18 1.05
N PHE A 139 -41.12 30.65 1.38
CA PHE A 139 -41.77 29.54 0.65
C PHE A 139 -43.29 29.69 0.62
N LEU A 140 -43.89 29.13 -0.44
CA LEU A 140 -45.33 29.17 -0.70
C LEU A 140 -46.05 28.07 0.10
N PHE A 141 -47.26 28.37 0.59
CA PHE A 141 -48.14 27.42 1.28
C PHE A 141 -49.40 27.15 0.46
N SER A 142 -50.00 25.97 0.63
CA SER A 142 -51.37 25.74 0.17
C SER A 142 -52.34 26.63 0.98
N ALA A 143 -53.34 27.20 0.31
CA ALA A 143 -54.35 28.11 0.89
C ALA A 143 -55.13 27.56 2.11
N SER A 144 -55.00 26.27 2.41
CA SER A 144 -55.56 25.58 3.57
C SER A 144 -54.75 25.73 4.86
N PHE A 145 -53.58 26.37 4.85
CA PHE A 145 -52.72 26.53 6.02
C PHE A 145 -52.73 27.98 6.54
N SER A 146 -53.54 28.26 7.56
CA SER A 146 -53.55 29.57 8.24
C SER A 146 -52.40 29.63 9.26
N LEU A 147 -51.43 30.51 9.03
CA LEU A 147 -50.31 30.73 9.95
C LEU A 147 -50.81 31.43 11.22
N SER A 148 -50.89 30.71 12.35
CA SER A 148 -50.98 31.37 13.66
C SER A 148 -49.60 31.93 14.03
N SER A 149 -49.58 33.12 14.63
CA SER A 149 -48.42 34.01 14.77
C SER A 149 -47.20 33.46 15.53
N ASN A 150 -47.27 32.22 16.05
CA ASN A 150 -46.25 31.60 16.90
C ASN A 150 -45.75 30.24 16.38
N VAL A 151 -46.01 29.86 15.12
CA VAL A 151 -45.49 28.60 14.58
C VAL A 151 -44.10 28.82 13.98
N THR A 152 -43.08 28.27 14.63
CA THR A 152 -41.73 28.14 14.04
C THR A 152 -41.79 27.18 12.86
N LEU A 153 -41.58 27.74 11.68
CA LEU A 153 -41.60 27.00 10.45
C LEU A 153 -40.32 26.19 10.29
N MET A 154 -40.41 24.89 10.55
CA MET A 154 -39.31 23.96 10.42
C MET A 154 -39.50 23.07 9.19
N CYS A 155 -38.43 22.81 8.46
CA CYS A 155 -38.46 21.85 7.36
C CYS A 155 -38.95 20.49 7.86
N ALA A 156 -39.76 19.78 7.05
CA ALA A 156 -40.24 18.43 7.38
C ALA A 156 -39.10 17.46 7.76
N ALA A 157 -37.89 17.70 7.22
CA ALA A 157 -36.67 17.00 7.60
C ALA A 157 -36.33 17.10 9.11
N TYR A 158 -36.58 18.24 9.74
CA TYR A 158 -36.26 18.52 11.14
C TYR A 158 -37.27 17.89 12.11
N MET A 159 -38.53 17.72 11.67
CA MET A 159 -39.60 17.06 12.44
C MET A 159 -39.64 15.53 12.22
N SER A 160 -38.90 15.02 11.24
CA SER A 160 -38.83 13.57 10.98
C SER A 160 -38.06 12.85 12.10
N GLY A 161 -38.81 12.14 12.96
CA GLY A 161 -38.24 11.31 14.02
C GLY A 161 -37.38 10.15 13.49
N SER A 162 -36.55 9.55 14.35
CA SER A 162 -35.66 8.43 13.98
C SER A 162 -36.39 7.16 13.47
N LEU A 163 -37.73 7.13 13.51
CA LEU A 163 -38.55 6.03 13.00
C LEU A 163 -38.71 6.01 11.46
N VAL A 164 -38.39 7.08 10.73
CA VAL A 164 -38.48 7.13 9.25
C VAL A 164 -37.13 6.78 8.60
N LYS A 165 -36.42 5.80 9.15
CA LYS A 165 -35.16 5.29 8.58
C LYS A 165 -35.48 4.07 7.72
N THR A 166 -35.31 4.19 6.42
CA THR A 166 -35.44 3.08 5.48
C THR A 166 -34.08 2.75 4.87
N THR A 167 -33.85 1.49 4.54
CA THR A 167 -32.64 1.07 3.83
C THR A 167 -32.88 1.18 2.32
N TRP A 168 -31.99 1.89 1.62
CA TRP A 168 -31.96 1.93 0.17
C TRP A 168 -30.75 1.13 -0.31
N SER A 169 -31.02 0.06 -1.07
CA SER A 169 -29.98 -0.81 -1.62
C SER A 169 -29.65 -0.41 -3.05
N VAL A 170 -28.37 -0.21 -3.34
CA VAL A 170 -27.86 0.09 -4.68
C VAL A 170 -26.82 -0.96 -5.06
N ARG A 171 -26.91 -1.47 -6.28
CA ARG A 171 -25.89 -2.39 -6.80
C ARG A 171 -24.62 -1.62 -7.11
N ALA A 172 -23.50 -2.00 -6.50
CA ALA A 172 -22.21 -1.37 -6.78
C ALA A 172 -21.71 -1.79 -8.18
N PRO A 173 -21.04 -0.92 -8.95
CA PRO A 173 -20.41 -1.32 -10.19
C PRO A 173 -19.26 -2.30 -9.91
N PHE A 174 -19.09 -3.31 -10.76
CA PHE A 174 -18.13 -4.40 -10.56
C PHE A 174 -16.68 -3.94 -10.25
N PRO A 175 -16.09 -2.95 -10.96
CA PRO A 175 -14.74 -2.49 -10.65
C PRO A 175 -14.63 -1.93 -9.23
N THR A 176 -15.62 -1.16 -8.77
CA THR A 176 -15.65 -0.60 -7.42
C THR A 176 -15.74 -1.71 -6.37
N TYR A 177 -16.51 -2.77 -6.63
CA TYR A 177 -16.59 -3.93 -5.74
C TYR A 177 -15.23 -4.63 -5.57
N VAL A 178 -14.52 -4.89 -6.67
CA VAL A 178 -13.17 -5.50 -6.63
C VAL A 178 -12.19 -4.62 -5.86
N ILE A 179 -12.23 -3.30 -6.10
CA ILE A 179 -11.40 -2.33 -5.36
C ILE A 179 -11.70 -2.41 -3.86
N THR A 180 -12.98 -2.43 -3.46
CA THR A 180 -13.36 -2.53 -2.05
C THR A 180 -12.84 -3.81 -1.41
N LEU A 181 -12.99 -4.96 -2.06
CA LEU A 181 -12.43 -6.22 -1.56
C LEU A 181 -10.90 -6.16 -1.42
N ASN A 182 -10.21 -5.63 -2.43
CA ASN A 182 -8.76 -5.50 -2.39
C ASN A 182 -8.31 -4.56 -1.25
N THR A 183 -9.04 -3.46 -1.02
CA THR A 183 -8.75 -2.54 0.11
C THR A 183 -8.98 -3.19 1.47
N ILE A 184 -9.95 -4.10 1.62
CA ILE A 184 -10.16 -4.84 2.86
C ILE A 184 -8.96 -5.76 3.13
N ILE A 185 -8.56 -6.56 2.14
CA ILE A 185 -7.39 -7.46 2.26
C ILE A 185 -6.13 -6.64 2.52
N GLY A 186 -5.93 -5.59 1.73
CA GLY A 186 -4.82 -4.65 1.85
C GLY A 186 -4.78 -3.96 3.21
N SER A 187 -5.92 -3.62 3.81
CA SER A 187 -5.97 -3.02 5.15
C SER A 187 -5.45 -3.98 6.22
N ILE A 188 -5.79 -5.27 6.13
CA ILE A 188 -5.30 -6.29 7.08
C ILE A 188 -3.79 -6.43 6.92
N LEU A 189 -3.29 -6.58 5.69
CA LEU A 189 -1.84 -6.69 5.43
C LEU A 189 -1.09 -5.42 5.86
N PHE A 190 -1.66 -4.24 5.58
CA PHE A 190 -1.10 -2.95 5.97
C PHE A 190 -0.99 -2.82 7.50
N THR A 191 -1.99 -3.26 8.26
CA THR A 191 -1.90 -3.22 9.74
C THR A 191 -0.77 -4.09 10.28
N MET A 192 -0.52 -5.26 9.69
CA MET A 192 0.57 -6.15 10.11
C MET A 192 1.94 -5.63 9.68
N PHE A 193 2.14 -5.36 8.39
CA PHE A 193 3.43 -4.95 7.85
C PHE A 193 3.76 -3.49 8.14
N GLY A 194 2.79 -2.59 8.00
CA GLY A 194 2.96 -1.17 8.30
C GLY A 194 3.24 -0.95 9.78
N GLY A 195 2.54 -1.65 10.68
CA GLY A 195 2.76 -1.56 12.13
C GLY A 195 4.18 -1.97 12.54
N VAL A 196 4.65 -3.14 12.10
CA VAL A 196 6.02 -3.59 12.39
C VAL A 196 7.05 -2.70 11.71
N GLY A 197 6.81 -2.35 10.44
CA GLY A 197 7.68 -1.50 9.64
C GLY A 197 7.91 -0.11 10.21
N MET A 198 6.87 0.51 10.78
CA MET A 198 6.99 1.82 11.45
C MET A 198 7.92 1.78 12.65
N ALA A 199 8.01 0.64 13.35
CA ALA A 199 8.93 0.45 14.46
C ALA A 199 10.34 0.04 14.00
N THR A 200 10.45 -0.90 13.05
CA THR A 200 11.73 -1.49 12.65
C THR A 200 12.55 -0.59 11.73
N LEU A 201 11.93 0.20 10.84
CA LEU A 201 12.64 1.05 9.90
C LEU A 201 13.57 2.07 10.59
N PRO A 202 13.09 2.93 11.50
CA PRO A 202 13.97 3.92 12.12
C PRO A 202 15.05 3.25 12.99
N VAL A 203 14.70 2.18 13.71
CA VAL A 203 15.61 1.44 14.57
C VAL A 203 16.71 0.75 13.76
N SER A 204 16.37 0.11 12.65
CA SER A 204 17.33 -0.60 11.79
C SER A 204 18.34 0.36 11.17
N LEU A 205 17.93 1.56 10.77
CA LEU A 205 18.83 2.58 10.23
C LEU A 205 19.77 3.18 11.28
N ILE A 206 19.28 3.39 12.51
CA ILE A 206 20.11 3.84 13.63
C ILE A 206 21.12 2.74 14.00
N PHE A 207 20.70 1.48 14.02
CA PHE A 207 21.58 0.34 14.26
C PHE A 207 22.61 0.15 13.14
N ALA A 208 22.24 0.36 11.88
CA ALA A 208 23.18 0.34 10.77
C ALA A 208 24.31 1.38 10.96
N PHE A 209 24.02 2.55 11.53
CA PHE A 209 25.06 3.53 11.89
C PHE A 209 25.87 3.13 13.13
N LYS A 210 25.21 2.58 14.15
CA LYS A 210 25.85 2.22 15.44
C LYS A 210 26.82 1.05 15.27
N TYR A 211 26.38 0.00 14.58
CA TYR A 211 27.13 -1.24 14.36
C TYR A 211 28.00 -1.20 13.10
N ARG A 212 28.21 -0.01 12.52
CA ARG A 212 29.09 0.16 11.36
C ARG A 212 30.51 -0.39 11.68
N PRO A 213 31.17 -1.03 10.71
CA PRO A 213 32.55 -1.49 10.90
C PRO A 213 33.48 -0.29 11.13
N LYS A 214 34.27 -0.33 12.21
CA LYS A 214 35.32 0.66 12.50
C LYS A 214 36.67 0.00 12.22
N CYS A 215 37.44 0.54 11.27
CA CYS A 215 38.68 -0.08 10.81
C CYS A 215 39.85 0.19 11.76
N VAL A 216 40.39 -0.87 12.37
CA VAL A 216 41.83 -1.06 12.64
C VAL A 216 42.13 -2.56 12.46
N ILE A 217 43.05 -2.92 11.56
CA ILE A 217 43.35 -4.31 11.19
C ILE A 217 44.00 -5.05 12.38
N THR A 218 43.39 -6.14 12.85
CA THR A 218 43.98 -7.07 13.83
C THR A 218 44.10 -8.49 13.24
N ARG A 219 45.11 -9.27 13.69
CA ARG A 219 45.38 -10.65 13.22
C ARG A 219 44.16 -11.58 13.27
N ALA A 220 43.25 -11.38 14.23
CA ALA A 220 42.03 -12.17 14.38
C ALA A 220 41.10 -12.06 13.16
N GLN A 221 41.08 -10.92 12.48
CA GLN A 221 40.26 -10.71 11.29
C GLN A 221 40.80 -11.42 10.04
N TYR A 222 42.12 -11.60 9.90
CA TYR A 222 42.69 -12.39 8.80
C TYR A 222 42.29 -13.87 8.88
N VAL A 223 42.23 -14.42 10.10
CA VAL A 223 41.77 -15.79 10.35
C VAL A 223 40.29 -15.94 9.95
N LYS A 224 39.43 -14.96 10.28
CA LYS A 224 38.01 -14.97 9.90
C LYS A 224 37.79 -15.02 8.39
N VAL A 225 38.60 -14.30 7.59
CA VAL A 225 38.53 -14.36 6.12
C VAL A 225 38.95 -15.73 5.59
N CYS A 226 39.99 -16.32 6.17
CA CYS A 226 40.47 -17.65 5.80
C CYS A 226 39.42 -18.73 6.13
N ASP A 227 38.73 -18.61 7.27
CA ASP A 227 37.66 -19.53 7.67
C ASP A 227 36.42 -19.39 6.78
N LEU A 228 36.02 -18.17 6.40
CA LEU A 228 34.94 -17.96 5.43
C LEU A 228 35.26 -18.59 4.06
N ALA A 229 36.50 -18.49 3.60
CA ALA A 229 36.94 -19.12 2.36
C ALA A 229 36.87 -20.65 2.43
N LYS A 230 37.18 -21.26 3.59
CA LYS A 230 37.01 -22.70 3.80
C LYS A 230 35.53 -23.10 3.81
N CYS A 231 34.68 -22.40 4.57
CA CYS A 231 33.24 -22.64 4.59
C CYS A 231 32.61 -22.53 3.20
N SER A 232 33.03 -21.55 2.39
CA SER A 232 32.59 -21.39 1.00
C SER A 232 32.95 -22.61 0.12
N ASN A 233 34.16 -23.12 0.27
CA ASN A 233 34.61 -24.29 -0.48
C ASN A 233 33.86 -25.57 -0.04
N GLU A 234 33.66 -25.76 1.26
CA GLU A 234 32.88 -26.88 1.80
C GLU A 234 31.44 -26.87 1.27
N LEU A 235 30.78 -25.70 1.33
CA LEU A 235 29.42 -25.53 0.83
C LEU A 235 29.32 -25.76 -0.69
N LYS A 236 30.34 -25.31 -1.44
CA LYS A 236 30.45 -25.59 -2.89
C LYS A 236 30.52 -27.10 -3.15
N THR A 237 31.33 -27.84 -2.39
CA THR A 237 31.41 -29.30 -2.54
C THR A 237 30.11 -30.00 -2.16
N ALA A 238 29.42 -29.56 -1.11
CA ALA A 238 28.11 -30.09 -0.71
C ALA A 238 27.05 -29.86 -1.79
N THR A 239 27.05 -28.67 -2.40
CA THR A 239 26.15 -28.30 -3.51
C THR A 239 26.41 -29.17 -4.74
N LEU A 240 27.67 -29.38 -5.11
CA LEU A 240 28.05 -30.27 -6.21
C LEU A 240 27.67 -31.74 -5.93
N GLY A 241 27.75 -32.18 -4.68
CA GLY A 241 27.27 -33.49 -4.24
C GLY A 241 25.77 -33.65 -4.45
N LEU A 242 24.96 -32.68 -4.03
CA LEU A 242 23.52 -32.66 -4.25
C LEU A 242 23.18 -32.61 -5.75
N GLN A 243 23.92 -31.84 -6.55
CA GLN A 243 23.70 -31.79 -8.00
C GLN A 243 23.95 -33.15 -8.68
N ARG A 244 24.89 -33.96 -8.16
CA ARG A 244 25.11 -35.34 -8.65
C ARG A 244 23.96 -36.27 -8.23
N GLU A 245 23.47 -36.14 -7.00
CA GLU A 245 22.29 -36.90 -6.53
C GLU A 245 21.03 -36.57 -7.35
N GLU A 246 20.89 -35.31 -7.77
CA GLU A 246 19.80 -34.87 -8.65
C GLU A 246 19.87 -35.54 -10.03
N ARG A 247 21.05 -35.55 -10.66
CA ARG A 247 21.30 -36.25 -11.93
C ARG A 247 21.09 -37.77 -11.81
N GLY A 248 21.31 -38.33 -10.63
CA GLY A 248 21.03 -39.73 -10.31
C GLY A 248 19.54 -40.06 -10.09
N GLY A 249 18.63 -39.09 -10.28
CA GLY A 249 17.18 -39.31 -10.27
C GLY A 249 16.55 -39.48 -8.89
N LYS A 250 17.31 -39.39 -7.78
CA LYS A 250 16.79 -39.57 -6.41
C LYS A 250 16.17 -38.29 -5.85
N LYS A 251 15.06 -37.83 -6.44
CA LYS A 251 14.30 -36.65 -5.97
C LYS A 251 13.37 -36.98 -4.79
N GLY A 252 13.95 -37.38 -3.66
CA GLY A 252 13.23 -37.75 -2.43
C GLY A 252 13.02 -36.59 -1.42
N ARG A 253 12.30 -36.88 -0.31
CA ARG A 253 12.07 -35.91 0.81
C ARG A 253 13.38 -35.46 1.48
N LYS A 254 14.34 -36.37 1.65
CA LYS A 254 15.66 -36.10 2.24
C LYS A 254 16.50 -35.15 1.37
N PHE A 255 16.46 -35.33 0.05
CA PHE A 255 17.11 -34.43 -0.91
C PHE A 255 16.56 -33.00 -0.78
N ARG A 256 15.24 -32.82 -0.77
CA ARG A 256 14.60 -31.50 -0.57
C ARG A 256 14.99 -30.84 0.76
N GLN A 257 15.15 -31.62 1.83
CA GLN A 257 15.61 -31.09 3.12
C GLN A 257 17.08 -30.65 3.07
N ASN A 258 17.95 -31.43 2.43
CA ASN A 258 19.36 -31.08 2.29
C ASN A 258 19.57 -29.85 1.40
N VAL A 259 18.82 -29.73 0.30
CA VAL A 259 18.82 -28.54 -0.56
C VAL A 259 18.43 -27.29 0.24
N LYS A 260 17.37 -27.37 1.06
CA LYS A 260 16.97 -26.25 1.92
C LYS A 260 18.04 -25.85 2.93
N LYS A 261 18.73 -26.82 3.54
CA LYS A 261 19.84 -26.55 4.49
C LYS A 261 21.00 -25.85 3.81
N VAL A 262 21.46 -26.37 2.67
CA VAL A 262 22.54 -25.77 1.88
C VAL A 262 22.17 -24.36 1.43
N GLN A 263 20.92 -24.16 1.00
CA GLN A 263 20.43 -22.84 0.61
C GLN A 263 20.40 -21.86 1.80
N GLN A 264 20.02 -22.31 2.99
CA GLN A 264 20.06 -21.49 4.21
C GLN A 264 21.49 -21.14 4.62
N GLU A 265 22.42 -22.10 4.58
CA GLU A 265 23.85 -21.86 4.86
C GLU A 265 24.48 -20.91 3.83
N LEU A 266 24.05 -20.98 2.57
CA LEU A 266 24.48 -20.06 1.52
C LEU A 266 24.08 -18.62 1.83
N VAL A 267 22.84 -18.41 2.27
CA VAL A 267 22.36 -17.06 2.66
C VAL A 267 23.21 -16.49 3.79
N PHE A 268 23.48 -17.27 4.85
CA PHE A 268 24.34 -16.81 5.95
C PHE A 268 25.77 -16.50 5.48
N LEU A 269 26.33 -17.32 4.58
CA LEU A 269 27.66 -17.09 4.03
C LEU A 269 27.69 -15.82 3.16
N GLU A 270 26.65 -15.55 2.37
CA GLU A 270 26.52 -14.32 1.60
C GLU A 270 26.44 -13.09 2.51
N ASP A 271 25.70 -13.15 3.62
CA ASP A 271 25.62 -12.07 4.61
C ASP A 271 26.99 -11.81 5.26
N ASP A 272 27.72 -12.87 5.61
CA ASP A 272 29.07 -12.74 6.17
C ASP A 272 30.08 -12.15 5.15
N VAL A 273 29.97 -12.53 3.87
CA VAL A 273 30.79 -11.98 2.78
C VAL A 273 30.43 -10.53 2.50
N GLU A 274 29.14 -10.17 2.55
CA GLU A 274 28.67 -8.80 2.39
C GLU A 274 29.16 -7.91 3.54
N ALA A 275 29.01 -8.36 4.79
CA ALA A 275 29.57 -7.67 5.95
C ALA A 275 31.10 -7.53 5.86
N LEU A 276 31.78 -8.51 5.27
CA LEU A 276 33.22 -8.44 5.01
C LEU A 276 33.55 -7.41 3.91
N ASN A 277 32.79 -7.38 2.81
CA ASN A 277 32.96 -6.40 1.73
C ASN A 277 32.66 -4.97 2.20
N GLU A 278 31.67 -4.79 3.09
CA GLU A 278 31.39 -3.50 3.72
C GLU A 278 32.51 -3.05 4.67
N ALA A 279 33.14 -3.99 5.39
CA ALA A 279 34.28 -3.71 6.25
C ALA A 279 35.58 -3.47 5.47
N PHE A 280 35.72 -4.10 4.30
CA PHE A 280 36.90 -4.06 3.44
C PHE A 280 36.50 -3.89 1.97
N PRO A 281 36.23 -2.65 1.51
CA PRO A 281 35.94 -2.42 0.10
C PRO A 281 37.19 -2.72 -0.74
N GLN A 282 37.27 -3.90 -1.36
CA GLN A 282 38.32 -4.23 -2.31
C GLN A 282 37.92 -3.72 -3.70
N GLY A 283 38.51 -2.59 -4.14
CA GLY A 283 38.38 -2.05 -5.49
C GLY A 283 38.20 -0.52 -5.56
N GLU A 284 38.20 0.02 -6.79
CA GLU A 284 38.09 1.45 -7.16
C GLU A 284 36.76 2.14 -6.74
N LYS A 285 35.87 1.40 -6.05
CA LYS A 285 34.61 1.90 -5.46
C LYS A 285 34.70 2.04 -3.93
N ALA A 286 35.84 2.49 -3.43
CA ALA A 286 36.10 2.74 -2.01
C ALA A 286 35.35 3.97 -1.43
N ASP A 287 34.38 4.51 -2.16
CA ASP A 287 33.56 5.67 -1.77
C ASP A 287 32.19 5.28 -1.22
N THR A 288 32.08 4.16 -0.49
CA THR A 288 30.99 4.05 0.51
C THR A 288 31.33 4.95 1.68
N THR A 289 31.17 6.24 1.40
CA THR A 289 31.50 7.38 2.23
C THR A 289 30.88 7.25 3.62
N VAL A 290 31.61 7.75 4.63
CA VAL A 290 31.07 8.05 5.97
C VAL A 290 29.73 8.80 5.86
N LEU A 291 29.54 9.58 4.79
CA LEU A 291 28.32 10.28 4.43
C LEU A 291 27.10 9.35 4.25
N PHE A 292 27.25 8.16 3.68
CA PHE A 292 26.12 7.22 3.51
C PHE A 292 25.62 6.70 4.86
N TYR A 293 26.53 6.34 5.77
CA TYR A 293 26.17 5.96 7.14
C TYR A 293 25.57 7.13 7.92
N LEU A 294 26.10 8.35 7.74
CA LEU A 294 25.51 9.56 8.31
C LEU A 294 24.10 9.82 7.78
N ALA A 295 23.87 9.64 6.48
CA ALA A 295 22.56 9.79 5.85
C ALA A 295 21.55 8.77 6.41
N LYS A 296 21.98 7.51 6.62
CA LYS A 296 21.16 6.49 7.32
C LYS A 296 20.78 6.95 8.73
N LEU A 297 21.71 7.55 9.49
CA LEU A 297 21.42 8.08 10.82
C LEU A 297 20.40 9.23 10.78
N VAL A 298 20.59 10.21 9.89
CA VAL A 298 19.69 11.35 9.73
C VAL A 298 18.29 10.87 9.34
N PHE A 299 18.19 9.98 8.35
CA PHE A 299 16.91 9.39 7.94
C PHE A 299 16.29 8.53 9.05
N GLY A 300 17.10 7.84 9.85
CA GLY A 300 16.62 7.07 11.01
C GLY A 300 16.02 7.97 12.10
N ILE A 301 16.67 9.09 12.43
CA ILE A 301 16.15 10.07 13.41
C ILE A 301 14.88 10.73 12.88
N PHE A 302 14.89 11.16 11.61
CA PHE A 302 13.72 11.76 10.97
C PHE A 302 12.55 10.77 10.90
N GLY A 303 12.82 9.52 10.51
CA GLY A 303 11.83 8.45 10.49
C GLY A 303 11.27 8.14 11.88
N LEU A 304 12.10 8.18 12.93
CA LEU A 304 11.64 8.00 14.31
C LEU A 304 10.66 9.10 14.70
N ALA A 305 10.95 10.36 14.36
CA ALA A 305 10.03 11.48 14.59
C ALA A 305 8.70 11.28 13.84
N LEU A 306 8.75 10.90 12.56
CA LEU A 306 7.53 10.62 11.77
C LEU A 306 6.70 9.46 12.33
N SER A 307 7.33 8.38 12.79
CA SER A 307 6.64 7.26 13.45
C SER A 307 5.93 7.69 14.72
N ILE A 308 6.57 8.52 15.55
CA ILE A 308 5.94 9.06 16.76
C ILE A 308 4.75 9.95 16.39
N LEU A 309 4.89 10.82 15.38
CA LEU A 309 3.80 11.70 14.93
C LEU A 309 2.59 10.90 14.41
N TRP A 310 2.83 9.85 13.63
CA TRP A 310 1.78 8.94 13.17
C TRP A 310 1.10 8.21 14.33
N LEU A 311 1.88 7.67 15.27
CA LEU A 311 1.36 6.96 16.44
C LEU A 311 0.51 7.89 17.31
N LEU A 312 0.97 9.13 17.53
CA LEU A 312 0.21 10.14 18.26
C LEU A 312 -1.08 10.49 17.52
N HIS A 313 -1.03 10.68 16.21
CA HIS A 313 -2.23 10.95 15.41
C HIS A 313 -3.26 9.82 15.53
N ILE A 314 -2.84 8.55 15.44
CA ILE A 314 -3.74 7.40 15.61
C ILE A 314 -4.40 7.41 17.00
N ILE A 315 -3.63 7.65 18.07
CA ILE A 315 -4.16 7.67 19.45
C ILE A 315 -5.14 8.83 19.65
N VAL A 316 -4.78 10.03 19.23
CA VAL A 316 -5.53 11.26 19.54
C VAL A 316 -6.75 11.44 18.63
N PHE A 317 -6.65 11.07 17.36
CA PHE A 317 -7.68 11.30 16.35
C PHE A 317 -8.56 10.07 16.07
N MET A 318 -7.98 8.87 16.01
CA MET A 318 -8.73 7.66 15.62
C MET A 318 -9.26 6.87 16.82
N LEU A 319 -8.55 6.85 17.96
CA LEU A 319 -8.95 6.05 19.12
C LEU A 319 -9.92 6.79 20.07
N ALA A 320 -9.84 8.12 20.16
CA ALA A 320 -10.73 8.93 20.98
C ALA A 320 -12.02 9.28 20.22
N ASN A 321 -13.18 8.94 20.79
CA ASN A 321 -14.50 9.35 20.29
C ASN A 321 -15.24 10.16 21.36
N PRO A 322 -15.50 11.48 21.16
CA PRO A 322 -15.13 12.33 20.03
C PRO A 322 -13.60 12.56 19.93
N PRO A 323 -13.07 12.95 18.74
CA PRO A 323 -11.63 13.17 18.57
C PRO A 323 -11.15 14.29 19.49
N ALA A 324 -10.10 14.01 20.28
CA ALA A 324 -9.61 14.96 21.28
C ALA A 324 -8.93 16.18 20.63
N PHE A 325 -8.22 15.97 19.51
CA PHE A 325 -7.60 17.04 18.74
C PHE A 325 -7.35 16.60 17.28
N LEU A 326 -7.51 17.50 16.31
CA LEU A 326 -7.30 17.19 14.88
C LEU A 326 -5.81 17.05 14.48
N PHE A 327 -4.89 17.46 15.36
CA PHE A 327 -3.43 17.34 15.27
C PHE A 327 -2.84 17.47 13.87
N LEU A 328 -2.47 16.34 13.25
CA LEU A 328 -1.79 16.29 11.95
C LEU A 328 -2.65 16.88 10.83
N ASN A 329 -3.97 16.70 10.89
CA ASN A 329 -4.89 17.27 9.90
C ASN A 329 -4.88 18.80 9.97
N GLN A 330 -4.90 19.36 11.18
CA GLN A 330 -4.82 20.81 11.38
C GLN A 330 -3.46 21.36 10.95
N ALA A 331 -2.37 20.63 11.22
CA ALA A 331 -1.03 21.02 10.77
C ALA A 331 -0.94 21.06 9.24
N PHE A 332 -1.52 20.10 8.52
CA PHE A 332 -1.56 20.12 7.06
C PHE A 332 -2.41 21.25 6.49
N ILE A 333 -3.58 21.51 7.07
CA ILE A 333 -4.44 22.64 6.65
C ILE A 333 -3.72 23.98 6.86
N GLN A 334 -2.99 24.13 7.97
CA GLN A 334 -2.20 25.34 8.23
C GLN A 334 -1.03 25.47 7.24
N LEU A 335 -0.34 24.38 6.91
CA LEU A 335 0.72 24.40 5.90
C LEU A 335 0.18 24.75 4.50
N ASP A 336 -1.00 24.24 4.15
CA ASP A 336 -1.68 24.54 2.89
C ASP A 336 -2.03 26.02 2.79
N SER A 337 -2.41 26.66 3.91
CA SER A 337 -2.72 28.10 3.96
C SER A 337 -1.52 29.01 3.71
N VAL A 338 -0.29 28.56 4.02
CA VAL A 338 0.96 29.30 3.75
C VAL A 338 1.39 29.11 2.29
N GLY A 339 1.08 27.97 1.70
CA GLY A 339 1.23 27.72 0.28
C GLY A 339 0.65 26.36 -0.10
N GLY A 340 -0.25 26.34 -1.10
CA GLY A 340 -0.99 25.12 -1.46
C GLY A 340 -0.11 23.91 -1.84
N LEU A 341 1.13 24.16 -2.27
CA LEU A 341 2.08 23.09 -2.58
C LEU A 341 2.79 22.51 -1.34
N LEU A 342 2.91 23.29 -0.25
CA LEU A 342 3.58 22.85 0.98
C LEU A 342 2.73 21.84 1.75
N GLY A 343 1.41 22.07 1.84
CA GLY A 343 0.47 21.13 2.46
C GLY A 343 0.49 19.77 1.76
N THR A 344 0.37 19.76 0.42
CA THR A 344 0.40 18.52 -0.36
C THR A 344 1.75 17.81 -0.31
N THR A 345 2.86 18.56 -0.30
CA THR A 345 4.21 17.98 -0.21
C THR A 345 4.47 17.36 1.15
N ALA A 346 4.06 18.03 2.23
CA ALA A 346 4.16 17.48 3.59
C ALA A 346 3.33 16.20 3.72
N PHE A 347 2.09 16.20 3.24
CA PHE A 347 1.27 14.98 3.20
C PHE A 347 1.94 13.85 2.43
N ALA A 348 2.50 14.14 1.25
CA ALA A 348 3.22 13.15 0.45
C ALA A 348 4.39 12.55 1.23
N ILE A 349 5.20 13.35 1.93
CA ILE A 349 6.33 12.86 2.76
C ILE A 349 5.84 11.85 3.80
N PHE A 350 4.73 12.14 4.49
CA PHE A 350 4.15 11.22 5.48
C PHE A 350 3.67 9.90 4.85
N CYS A 351 3.08 9.95 3.66
CA CYS A 351 2.62 8.73 2.96
C CYS A 351 3.78 7.92 2.37
N TYR A 352 4.78 8.58 1.78
CA TYR A 352 6.00 7.91 1.31
C TYR A 352 6.74 7.23 2.47
N TYR A 353 6.76 7.86 3.65
CA TYR A 353 7.28 7.23 4.85
C TYR A 353 6.53 5.93 5.19
N LEU A 354 5.19 5.94 5.16
CA LEU A 354 4.40 4.72 5.41
C LEU A 354 4.67 3.62 4.40
N VAL A 355 4.86 3.93 3.11
CA VAL A 355 5.26 2.92 2.11
C VAL A 355 6.60 2.31 2.44
N MET A 356 7.59 3.14 2.77
CA MET A 356 8.91 2.66 3.15
C MET A 356 8.84 1.79 4.42
N SER A 357 7.99 2.16 5.38
CA SER A 357 7.70 1.33 6.55
C SER A 357 7.10 0.00 6.14
N VAL A 358 6.06 -0.06 5.30
CA VAL A 358 5.46 -1.33 4.84
C VAL A 358 6.48 -2.22 4.15
N ILE A 359 7.29 -1.67 3.23
CA ILE A 359 8.36 -2.42 2.56
C ILE A 359 9.35 -2.98 3.59
N SER A 360 9.79 -2.15 4.55
CA SER A 360 10.69 -2.62 5.61
C SER A 360 10.05 -3.70 6.47
N GLY A 361 8.76 -3.56 6.80
CA GLY A 361 7.98 -4.55 7.53
C GLY A 361 7.84 -5.87 6.78
N GLU A 362 7.58 -5.83 5.48
CA GLU A 362 7.54 -7.00 4.60
C GLU A 362 8.90 -7.71 4.55
N MET A 363 10.01 -6.98 4.48
CA MET A 363 11.36 -7.56 4.46
C MET A 363 11.72 -8.25 5.80
N HIS A 364 11.27 -7.69 6.93
CA HIS A 364 11.55 -8.26 8.26
C HIS A 364 10.61 -9.41 8.65
N LEU A 365 9.31 -9.30 8.33
CA LEU A 365 8.29 -10.32 8.65
C LEU A 365 8.16 -11.40 7.58
N GLY A 366 8.61 -11.13 6.35
CA GLY A 366 8.49 -12.01 5.18
C GLY A 366 9.12 -13.40 5.36
N MET A 367 9.88 -13.62 6.44
CA MET A 367 10.43 -14.92 6.78
C MET A 367 9.38 -15.98 7.15
N ARG A 368 8.17 -15.62 7.62
CA ARG A 368 7.08 -16.57 7.92
C ARG A 368 5.68 -15.95 7.87
N LEU A 369 5.12 -15.77 6.66
CA LEU A 369 3.68 -15.62 6.51
C LEU A 369 3.04 -17.00 6.68
N LEU A 370 1.93 -17.10 7.45
CA LEU A 370 1.33 -18.33 8.01
C LEU A 370 1.20 -19.55 7.06
N PHE A 371 1.29 -19.38 5.74
CA PHE A 371 1.24 -20.46 4.73
C PHE A 371 2.29 -20.38 3.60
N LEU A 372 3.12 -19.34 3.52
CA LEU A 372 4.08 -19.13 2.44
C LEU A 372 5.45 -18.76 3.02
N SER A 373 6.40 -19.70 2.89
CA SER A 373 7.83 -19.47 3.16
C SER A 373 8.40 -18.70 1.96
N ILE A 374 8.30 -17.37 2.00
CA ILE A 374 8.96 -16.52 1.01
C ILE A 374 10.45 -16.47 1.37
N HIS A 375 11.30 -16.73 0.39
CA HIS A 375 12.75 -16.66 0.58
C HIS A 375 13.14 -15.22 0.94
N PRO A 376 14.11 -14.99 1.86
CA PRO A 376 14.53 -13.64 2.20
C PRO A 376 14.93 -12.91 0.91
N MET A 377 14.23 -11.83 0.59
CA MET A 377 14.68 -10.87 -0.40
C MET A 377 15.73 -9.98 0.27
N LYS A 378 16.81 -9.68 -0.44
CA LYS A 378 17.77 -8.64 -0.06
C LYS A 378 17.40 -7.34 -0.73
#